data_AF-A0A1Y4SW58-F1
#
_entry.id   AF-A0A1Y4SW58-F1
#
_cell.length_a   1.000
_cell.length_b   1.000
_cell.length_c   1.000
_cell.angle_alpha   90.00
_cell.angle_beta   90.00
_cell.angle_gamma   90.00
#
_symmetry.space_group_name_H-M   'P 1'
#
loop_
_entity.id
_entity.type
_entity.pdbx_description
1 polymer ?
#
loop_
_entity_poly.entity_id
_entity_poly.type
_entity_poly.pdbx_seq_one_letter_code
_entity_poly.pdbx_strand_id
1 'polypeptide(L)'
;MEMYSLWKDAIHIGMEDGRKKGKEEGIKTGRREGQQMLILHLLQNVLGQLTPEIKKRIQQCDEHMLQVIGMHIHQIHNEQDVFKLLITCYKNNKERV
;
A
#
# COMPACT_ATOMS: atom_id res chain seq x y z
N MET A 1 6.35 -44.50 17.80
CA MET A 1 5.01 -44.15 17.28
C MET A 1 4.67 -42.68 17.57
N GLU A 2 4.95 -42.18 18.78
CA GLU A 2 4.74 -40.77 19.17
C GLU A 2 5.53 -39.75 18.34
N MET A 3 6.82 -40.00 18.09
CA MET A 3 7.66 -39.11 17.28
C MET A 3 7.11 -38.87 15.87
N TYR A 4 6.50 -39.88 15.25
CA TYR A 4 5.90 -39.76 13.92
C TYR A 4 4.62 -38.89 13.94
N SER A 5 3.84 -38.96 15.03
CA SER A 5 2.70 -38.07 15.25
C SER A 5 3.15 -36.62 15.39
N LEU A 6 4.16 -36.37 16.24
CA LEU A 6 4.70 -35.04 16.47
C LEU A 6 5.20 -34.37 15.17
N TRP A 7 5.86 -35.14 14.30
CA TRP A 7 6.30 -34.63 12.99
C TRP A 7 5.14 -34.30 12.06
N LYS A 8 4.09 -35.12 12.03
CA LYS A 8 2.88 -34.83 11.25
C LYS A 8 2.19 -33.56 11.76
N ASP A 9 2.08 -33.40 13.07
CA ASP A 9 1.47 -32.23 13.68
C ASP A 9 2.30 -30.97 13.37
N ALA A 10 3.63 -31.05 13.48
CA ALA A 10 4.51 -29.94 13.12
C ALA A 10 4.38 -29.50 11.65
N ILE A 11 4.31 -30.46 10.71
CA ILE A 11 4.09 -30.16 9.29
C ILE A 11 2.71 -29.53 9.08
N HIS A 12 1.67 -30.07 9.71
CA HIS A 12 0.32 -29.54 9.60
C HIS A 12 0.22 -28.09 10.13
N ILE A 13 0.82 -27.82 11.28
CA ILE A 13 0.91 -26.47 11.86
C ILE A 13 1.67 -25.53 10.92
N GLY A 14 2.81 -25.96 10.37
CA GLY A 14 3.60 -25.16 9.43
C GLY A 14 2.83 -24.83 8.15
N MET A 15 2.07 -25.79 7.61
CA MET A 15 1.21 -25.56 6.44
C MET A 15 0.06 -24.59 6.76
N GLU A 16 -0.57 -24.72 7.92
CA GLU A 16 -1.66 -23.83 8.32
C GLU A 16 -1.16 -22.40 8.56
N ASP A 17 -0.01 -22.24 9.22
CA ASP A 17 0.63 -20.95 9.45
C ASP A 17 1.05 -20.30 8.13
N GLY A 18 1.67 -21.06 7.22
CA GLY A 18 2.02 -20.58 5.88
C GLY A 18 0.80 -20.13 5.09
N ARG A 19 -0.32 -20.87 5.16
CA ARG A 19 -1.59 -20.48 4.53
C ARG A 19 -2.16 -19.20 5.12
N LYS A 20 -2.11 -19.03 6.46
CA LYS A 20 -2.58 -17.81 7.14
C LYS A 20 -1.75 -16.60 6.73
N LYS A 21 -0.42 -16.70 6.82
CA LYS A 21 0.52 -15.63 6.41
C LYS A 21 0.35 -15.26 4.94
N GLY A 22 0.25 -16.25 4.05
CA GLY A 22 0.04 -16.00 2.62
C GLY A 22 -1.28 -15.27 2.34
N LYS A 23 -2.36 -15.61 3.06
CA LYS A 23 -3.64 -14.91 2.96
C LYS A 23 -3.54 -13.47 3.46
N GLU A 24 -2.88 -13.24 4.61
CA GLU A 24 -2.71 -11.91 5.19
C GLU A 24 -1.88 -10.98 4.29
N GLU A 25 -0.72 -11.47 3.81
CA GLU A 25 0.14 -10.71 2.89
C GLU A 25 -0.56 -10.45 1.54
N GLY A 26 -1.34 -11.42 1.04
CA GLY A 26 -2.14 -11.25 -0.18
C GLY A 26 -3.21 -10.17 -0.03
N ILE A 27 -3.94 -10.15 1.09
CA ILE A 27 -4.95 -9.11 1.38
C ILE A 27 -4.28 -7.74 1.50
N LYS A 28 -3.16 -7.65 2.22
CA LYS A 28 -2.41 -6.40 2.41
C LYS A 28 -1.88 -5.85 1.08
N THR A 29 -1.27 -6.71 0.26
CA THR A 29 -0.74 -6.34 -1.05
C THR A 29 -1.87 -5.90 -1.99
N GLY A 30 -2.93 -6.70 -2.10
CA GLY A 30 -4.07 -6.38 -2.96
C GLY A 30 -4.79 -5.09 -2.56
N ARG A 31 -4.91 -4.82 -1.25
CA ARG A 31 -5.46 -3.55 -0.75
C ARG A 31 -4.59 -2.36 -1.16
N ARG A 32 -3.27 -2.46 -1.00
CA ARG A 32 -2.32 -1.41 -1.38
C ARG A 32 -2.37 -1.15 -2.89
N GLU A 33 -2.31 -2.20 -3.71
CA GLU A 33 -2.38 -2.07 -5.17
C GLU A 33 -3.70 -1.45 -5.63
N GLY A 34 -4.82 -1.86 -5.03
CA GLY A 34 -6.13 -1.27 -5.30
C GLY A 34 -6.20 0.22 -4.96
N GLN A 35 -5.65 0.62 -3.80
CA GLN A 35 -5.54 2.04 -3.43
C GLN A 35 -4.67 2.83 -4.41
N GLN A 36 -3.53 2.27 -4.83
CA GLN A 36 -2.65 2.92 -5.82
C GLN A 36 -3.38 3.16 -7.14
N MET A 37 -4.07 2.14 -7.65
CA MET A 37 -4.85 2.27 -8.88
C MET A 37 -5.97 3.30 -8.76
N LEU A 38 -6.67 3.34 -7.62
CA LEU A 38 -7.73 4.32 -7.38
C LEU A 38 -7.17 5.75 -7.34
N ILE A 39 -6.09 5.98 -6.60
CA ILE A 39 -5.46 7.30 -6.51
C ILE A 39 -4.94 7.76 -7.87
N LEU A 40 -4.35 6.87 -8.65
CA LEU A 40 -3.90 7.19 -10.01
C LEU A 40 -5.07 7.63 -10.90
N HIS A 41 -6.18 6.90 -10.90
CA HIS A 41 -7.37 7.28 -11.66
C HIS A 41 -7.98 8.60 -11.19
N LEU A 42 -8.05 8.82 -9.88
CA LEU A 42 -8.56 10.07 -9.33
C LEU A 42 -7.69 11.26 -9.74
N LEU A 43 -6.37 11.12 -9.63
CA LEU A 43 -5.43 12.15 -10.07
C LEU A 43 -5.50 12.37 -11.59
N GLN A 44 -5.73 11.31 -12.40
CA GLN A 44 -5.97 11.44 -13.85
C GLN A 44 -7.26 12.20 -14.13
N ASN A 45 -8.32 11.97 -13.36
CA ASN A 45 -9.58 12.69 -13.54
C ASN A 45 -9.46 14.17 -13.18
N VAL A 46 -8.67 14.50 -12.15
CA VAL A 46 -8.52 15.87 -11.67
C VAL A 46 -7.50 16.67 -12.50
N LEU A 47 -6.37 16.07 -12.87
CA LEU A 47 -5.28 16.74 -13.58
C LEU A 47 -5.29 16.48 -15.11
N GLY A 48 -6.11 15.55 -15.57
CA GLY A 48 -6.17 15.09 -16.96
C GLY A 48 -4.98 14.17 -17.31
N GLN A 49 -3.81 14.75 -17.51
CA GLN A 49 -2.58 14.01 -17.80
C GLN A 49 -1.65 14.00 -16.59
N LEU A 50 -1.18 12.81 -16.25
CA LEU A 50 -0.17 12.61 -15.20
C LEU A 50 1.17 12.24 -15.81
N THR A 51 2.20 12.93 -15.36
CA THR A 51 3.57 12.60 -15.72
C THR A 51 3.94 11.20 -15.19
N PRO A 52 4.81 10.47 -15.89
CA PRO A 52 5.31 9.17 -15.44
C PRO A 52 6.02 9.25 -14.08
N GLU A 53 6.57 10.41 -13.71
CA GLU A 53 7.18 10.61 -12.40
C GLU A 53 6.17 10.52 -11.26
N ILE A 54 5.02 11.21 -11.37
CA ILE A 54 3.97 11.10 -10.34
C ILE A 54 3.47 9.67 -10.25
N LYS A 55 3.24 9.01 -11.38
CA LYS A 55 2.76 7.61 -11.40
C LYS A 55 3.71 6.69 -10.62
N LYS A 56 5.02 6.83 -10.85
CA LYS A 56 6.04 6.06 -10.15
C LYS A 56 6.08 6.35 -8.65
N ARG A 57 5.94 7.62 -8.25
CA ARG A 57 5.89 7.98 -6.82
C ARG A 57 4.68 7.38 -6.11
N ILE A 58 3.49 7.45 -6.72
CA ILE A 58 2.27 6.86 -6.16
C ILE A 58 2.40 5.34 -6.00
N GLN A 59 3.01 4.64 -6.97
CA GLN A 59 3.30 3.21 -6.88
C GLN A 59 4.30 2.86 -5.75
N GLN A 60 5.13 3.81 -5.34
CA GLN A 60 6.09 3.62 -4.25
C GLN A 60 5.53 4.03 -2.88
N CYS A 61 4.43 4.80 -2.84
CA CYS A 61 3.76 5.21 -1.61
C CYS A 61 3.22 4.01 -0.80
N ASP A 62 3.26 4.15 0.52
CA ASP A 62 2.56 3.31 1.48
C ASP A 62 1.06 3.66 1.56
N GLU A 63 0.27 2.77 2.17
CA GLU A 63 -1.18 2.93 2.30
C GLU A 63 -1.59 4.24 2.99
N HIS A 64 -0.82 4.71 3.98
CA HIS A 64 -1.14 5.94 4.69
C HIS A 64 -0.98 7.16 3.79
N MET A 65 0.12 7.24 3.03
CA MET A 65 0.30 8.31 2.05
C MET A 65 -0.81 8.30 0.98
N LEU A 66 -1.20 7.11 0.50
CA LEU A 66 -2.29 6.97 -0.49
C LEU A 66 -3.62 7.48 0.08
N GLN A 67 -3.93 7.18 1.35
CA GLN A 67 -5.13 7.68 2.01
C GLN A 67 -5.14 9.20 2.15
N VAL A 68 -4.02 9.81 2.55
CA VAL A 68 -3.91 11.28 2.67
C VAL A 68 -4.14 11.93 1.30
N ILE A 69 -3.53 11.40 0.24
CA ILE A 69 -3.76 11.91 -1.12
C ILE A 69 -5.24 11.78 -1.51
N GLY A 70 -5.88 10.66 -1.19
CA GLY A 70 -7.31 10.46 -1.44
C GLY A 70 -8.20 11.44 -0.68
N MET A 71 -7.89 11.76 0.58
CA MET A 71 -8.64 12.73 1.37
C MET A 71 -8.51 14.16 0.81
N HIS A 72 -7.31 14.51 0.36
CA HIS A 72 -7.00 15.84 -0.17
C HIS A 72 -7.19 15.96 -1.69
N ILE A 73 -7.79 14.96 -2.35
CA ILE A 73 -7.90 14.90 -3.81
C ILE A 73 -8.60 16.12 -4.41
N HIS A 74 -9.63 16.64 -3.74
CA HIS A 74 -10.39 17.82 -4.18
C HIS A 74 -9.60 19.12 -4.08
N GLN A 75 -8.47 19.14 -3.36
CA GLN A 75 -7.61 20.31 -3.19
C GLN A 75 -6.46 20.34 -4.20
N ILE A 76 -6.27 19.24 -4.93
CA ILE A 76 -5.19 19.08 -5.89
C ILE A 76 -5.63 19.70 -7.21
N HIS A 77 -4.95 20.76 -7.65
CA HIS A 77 -5.26 21.39 -8.95
C HIS A 77 -4.07 21.31 -9.93
N ASN A 78 -2.90 20.91 -9.45
CA ASN A 78 -1.69 20.74 -10.24
C ASN A 78 -0.82 19.63 -9.63
N GLU A 79 0.19 19.17 -10.39
CA GLU A 79 1.13 18.16 -9.91
C GLU A 79 1.98 18.64 -8.71
N GLN A 80 2.19 19.94 -8.52
CA GLN A 80 2.93 20.46 -7.35
C GLN A 80 2.19 20.24 -6.04
N ASP A 81 0.85 20.27 -6.05
CA ASP A 81 0.06 19.99 -4.84
C ASP A 81 0.21 18.52 -4.42
N VAL A 82 0.32 17.60 -5.38
CA VAL A 82 0.66 16.19 -5.12
C VAL A 82 2.04 16.10 -4.47
N PHE A 83 3.05 16.80 -5.02
CA PHE A 83 4.40 16.80 -4.45
C PHE A 83 4.44 17.39 -3.03
N LYS A 84 3.70 18.46 -2.76
CA LYS A 84 3.60 19.04 -1.41
C LYS A 84 3.02 18.04 -0.42
N LEU A 85 1.95 17.33 -0.78
CA LEU A 85 1.35 16.31 0.07
C LEU A 85 2.33 15.16 0.36
N LEU A 86 3.08 14.71 -0.66
CA LEU A 86 4.12 13.69 -0.51
C LEU A 86 5.24 14.13 0.44
N ILE A 87 5.71 15.38 0.33
CA ILE A 87 6.77 15.92 1.20
C ILE A 87 6.27 16.07 2.65
N THR A 88 5.06 16.60 2.83
CA THR A 88 4.45 16.78 4.16
C THR A 88 4.26 15.43 4.87
N CYS A 89 3.84 14.39 4.14
CA CYS A 89 3.69 13.05 4.70
C CYS A 89 5.03 12.38 5.03
N TYR A 90 6.07 12.60 4.22
CA TYR A 90 7.40 12.06 4.48
C TYR A 90 8.04 12.67 5.74
N LYS A 91 7.88 13.99 5.95
CA LYS A 91 8.38 14.67 7.16
C LYS A 91 7.69 14.16 8.43
N ASN A 92 6.35 14.04 8.39
CA ASN A 92 5.57 13.53 9.53
C ASN A 92 5.87 12.07 9.90
N ASN A 93 6.34 11.25 8.95
CA ASN A 93 6.76 9.87 9.24
C ASN A 93 8.12 9.81 9.95
N LYS A 94 9.02 10.78 9.71
CA LYS A 94 10.37 10.81 10.29
C LYS A 94 10.41 11.31 11.74
N GLU A 95 9.39 12.08 12.16
CA GLU A 95 9.23 12.57 13.53
C GLU A 95 8.49 11.59 14.46
N ARG A 96 8.00 10.46 13.92
CA ARG A 96 7.30 9.41 14.69
C ARG A 96 8.17 8.16 14.97
N VAL A 97 9.47 8.20 14.64
CA VAL A 97 10.44 7.11 14.88
C VAL A 97 11.47 7.53 15.92
#